data_AF-A0A957BGP2-F1
#
_entry.id   AF-A0A957BGP2-F1
#
_cell.length_a   1.000
_cell.length_b   1.000
_cell.length_c   1.000
_cell.angle_alpha   90.00
_cell.angle_beta   90.00
_cell.angle_gamma   90.00
#
_symmetry.space_group_name_H-M   'P 1'
#
loop_
_entity.id
_entity.type
_entity.pdbx_description
1 polymer ?
#
loop_
_entity_poly.entity_id
_entity_poly.type
_entity_poly.pdbx_seq_one_letter_code
_entity_poly.pdbx_strand_id
1 'polypeptide(L)'
;MTEGAGYWAASHYTYYWKLTPNQRASLKSREPLLYVASNVVQRVKPGDVLWMLNVHIGSLYLIGRLLVEFVVDNTELAMELVDSESETWYEADWYAIANHYQAEPMREVDITPLAGALQFESGTFQLDLSDGIQIGQVRGLRELAPDSANLLEQVWYDDEYTPDDIQDYLELV
;
A
#
# COMPACT_ATOMS: atom_id res chain seq x y z
N MET A 1 -11.08 30.77 12.91
CA MET A 1 -12.03 29.66 12.97
C MET A 1 -11.20 28.40 12.96
N THR A 2 -11.04 27.80 14.13
CA THR A 2 -10.17 26.66 14.39
C THR A 2 -11.05 25.42 14.51
N GLU A 3 -11.17 24.67 13.43
CA GLU A 3 -11.69 23.30 13.45
C GLU A 3 -10.69 22.41 12.70
N GLY A 4 -9.49 22.29 13.28
CA GLY A 4 -8.65 21.13 13.05
C GLY A 4 -9.14 20.06 14.01
N ALA A 5 -10.13 19.27 13.60
CA ALA A 5 -10.43 18.03 14.27
C ALA A 5 -9.10 17.29 14.44
N GLY A 6 -8.76 16.95 15.69
CA GLY A 6 -7.51 16.28 16.00
C GLY A 6 -7.40 15.01 15.18
N TYR A 7 -6.59 15.06 14.12
CA TYR A 7 -5.93 13.87 13.60
C TYR A 7 -5.19 13.30 14.81
N TRP A 8 -5.74 12.26 15.41
CA TRP A 8 -4.93 11.29 16.12
C TRP A 8 -3.79 10.97 15.16
N ALA A 9 -2.53 11.20 15.56
CA ALA A 9 -1.39 11.05 14.67
C ALA A 9 -1.48 9.67 14.00
N ALA A 10 -1.87 9.66 12.72
CA ALA A 10 -2.11 8.44 11.99
C ALA A 10 -0.81 7.65 11.98
N SER A 11 -0.84 6.39 12.40
CA SER A 11 0.34 5.55 12.27
C SER A 11 0.42 5.08 10.81
N HIS A 12 1.60 5.21 10.21
CA HIS A 12 1.81 4.78 8.84
C HIS A 12 2.56 3.45 8.84
N TYR A 13 2.01 2.45 8.17
CA TYR A 13 2.62 1.13 8.08
C TYR A 13 2.92 0.77 6.63
N THR A 14 4.04 0.09 6.43
CA THR A 14 4.31 -0.63 5.19
C THR A 14 3.70 -2.02 5.23
N TYR A 15 3.09 -2.43 4.12
CA TYR A 15 2.53 -3.75 3.93
C TYR A 15 3.04 -4.34 2.62
N TYR A 16 3.69 -5.50 2.67
CA TYR A 16 4.11 -6.19 1.45
C TYR A 16 2.93 -6.88 0.76
N TRP A 17 2.65 -6.43 -0.46
CA TRP A 17 1.67 -7.07 -1.33
C TRP A 17 2.39 -7.91 -2.38
N LYS A 18 2.21 -9.22 -2.30
CA LYS A 18 2.57 -10.12 -3.39
C LYS A 18 1.53 -10.02 -4.52
N LEU A 19 1.90 -9.35 -5.61
CA LEU A 19 1.05 -9.27 -6.79
C LEU A 19 1.11 -10.58 -7.61
N THR A 20 -0.06 -11.12 -7.93
CA THR A 20 -0.21 -12.13 -8.99
C THR A 20 -0.10 -11.47 -10.37
N PRO A 21 0.14 -12.24 -11.46
CA PRO A 21 0.15 -11.69 -12.81
C PRO A 21 -1.13 -10.91 -13.17
N ASN A 22 -2.30 -11.40 -12.75
CA ASN A 22 -3.58 -10.74 -12.98
C ASN A 22 -3.68 -9.41 -12.22
N GLN A 23 -3.27 -9.38 -10.95
CA GLN A 23 -3.25 -8.14 -10.16
C GLN A 23 -2.26 -7.11 -10.73
N ARG A 24 -1.12 -7.55 -11.27
CA ARG A 24 -0.19 -6.66 -11.98
C ARG A 24 -0.83 -6.07 -13.23
N ALA A 25 -1.67 -6.83 -13.94
CA ALA A 25 -2.45 -6.28 -15.05
C ALA A 25 -3.49 -5.25 -14.57
N SER A 26 -4.15 -5.46 -13.43
CA SER A 26 -5.09 -4.49 -12.82
C SER A 26 -4.44 -3.17 -12.40
N LEU A 27 -3.11 -3.12 -12.20
CA LEU A 27 -2.43 -1.84 -11.98
C LEU A 27 -2.54 -0.92 -13.21
N LYS A 28 -2.66 -1.49 -14.42
CA LYS A 28 -2.87 -0.73 -15.66
C LYS A 28 -4.28 -0.13 -15.75
N SER A 29 -5.29 -0.80 -15.17
CA SER A 29 -6.67 -0.31 -15.13
C SER A 29 -6.92 0.70 -14.01
N ARG A 30 -5.92 0.97 -13.15
CA ARG A 30 -6.01 1.92 -12.02
C ARG A 30 -7.20 1.63 -11.11
N GLU A 31 -7.47 0.36 -10.87
CA GLU A 31 -8.52 -0.08 -9.95
C GLU A 31 -8.29 0.46 -8.53
N PRO A 32 -9.35 0.86 -7.81
CA PRO A 32 -9.24 1.40 -6.46
C PRO A 32 -8.77 0.34 -5.46
N LEU A 33 -7.91 0.73 -4.53
CA LEU A 33 -7.51 -0.09 -3.40
C LEU A 33 -8.56 -0.02 -2.29
N LEU A 34 -9.52 -0.93 -2.31
CA LEU A 34 -10.65 -0.93 -1.38
C LEU A 34 -10.35 -1.63 -0.06
N TYR A 35 -9.54 -2.69 -0.06
CA TYR A 35 -9.24 -3.45 1.16
C TYR A 35 -7.92 -4.20 1.10
N VAL A 36 -7.44 -4.62 2.27
CA VAL A 36 -6.34 -5.55 2.49
C VAL A 36 -6.79 -6.65 3.44
N ALA A 37 -6.69 -7.91 3.01
CA ALA A 37 -7.04 -9.09 3.80
C ALA A 37 -5.76 -9.80 4.28
N SER A 38 -5.49 -9.79 5.59
CA SER A 38 -4.33 -10.45 6.19
C SER A 38 -4.34 -10.39 7.71
N ASN A 39 -3.89 -11.46 8.37
CA ASN A 39 -3.82 -11.52 9.83
C ASN A 39 -2.90 -10.47 10.46
N VAL A 40 -1.99 -9.86 9.70
CA VAL A 40 -1.13 -8.78 10.24
C VAL A 40 -1.88 -7.46 10.40
N VAL A 41 -2.99 -7.25 9.68
CA VAL A 41 -3.75 -5.98 9.73
C VAL A 41 -4.59 -5.83 11.00
N GLN A 42 -4.72 -6.88 11.82
CA GLN A 42 -5.31 -6.76 13.16
C GLN A 42 -4.61 -5.72 14.06
N ARG A 43 -3.37 -5.33 13.70
CA ARG A 43 -2.56 -4.35 14.44
C ARG A 43 -2.86 -2.90 14.06
N VAL A 44 -3.50 -2.66 12.92
CA VAL A 44 -3.89 -1.31 12.49
C VAL A 44 -5.23 -0.91 13.08
N LYS A 45 -5.51 0.38 13.04
CA LYS A 45 -6.75 0.97 13.56
C LYS A 45 -7.36 1.93 12.53
N PRO A 46 -8.66 2.23 12.63
CA PRO A 46 -9.25 3.33 11.88
C PRO A 46 -8.43 4.62 12.02
N GLY A 47 -8.14 5.27 10.90
CA GLY A 47 -7.29 6.45 10.79
C GLY A 47 -5.83 6.17 10.43
N ASP A 48 -5.34 4.94 10.59
CA ASP A 48 -3.98 4.56 10.15
C ASP A 48 -3.89 4.51 8.62
N VAL A 49 -2.66 4.53 8.10
CA VAL A 49 -2.38 4.43 6.66
C VAL A 49 -1.53 3.21 6.36
N LEU A 50 -1.98 2.39 5.40
CA LEU A 50 -1.21 1.30 4.83
C LEU A 50 -0.59 1.73 3.49
N TRP A 51 0.73 1.63 3.40
CA TRP A 51 1.49 1.78 2.16
C TRP A 51 1.81 0.41 1.59
N MET A 52 1.30 0.12 0.40
CA MET A 52 1.42 -1.18 -0.23
C MET A 52 2.73 -1.27 -1.01
N LEU A 53 3.64 -2.12 -0.55
CA LEU A 53 4.93 -2.33 -1.18
C LEU A 53 4.97 -3.63 -1.98
N ASN A 54 5.58 -3.61 -3.15
CA ASN A 54 5.94 -4.80 -3.90
C ASN A 54 7.43 -4.83 -4.18
N VAL A 55 7.99 -6.04 -4.31
CA VAL A 55 9.38 -6.25 -4.70
C VAL A 55 9.40 -7.12 -5.93
N HIS A 56 10.06 -6.65 -6.98
CA HIS A 56 10.22 -7.37 -8.24
C HIS A 56 11.66 -7.22 -8.74
N ILE A 57 12.36 -8.35 -8.89
CA ILE A 57 13.75 -8.43 -9.36
C ILE A 57 14.68 -7.45 -8.59
N GLY A 58 14.55 -7.39 -7.26
CA GLY A 58 15.38 -6.54 -6.40
C GLY A 58 14.98 -5.06 -6.35
N SER A 59 14.03 -4.63 -7.18
CA SER A 59 13.46 -3.27 -7.14
C SER A 59 12.26 -3.20 -6.20
N LEU A 60 12.07 -2.03 -5.58
CA LEU A 60 11.00 -1.75 -4.63
C LEU A 60 9.99 -0.80 -5.26
N TYR A 61 8.73 -1.19 -5.22
CA TYR A 61 7.63 -0.44 -5.79
C TYR A 61 6.58 -0.09 -4.75
N LEU A 62 6.08 1.14 -4.83
CA LEU A 62 4.88 1.57 -4.13
C LEU A 62 3.67 1.34 -5.04
N ILE A 63 2.70 0.56 -4.56
CA ILE A 63 1.57 0.07 -5.35
C ILE A 63 0.27 0.81 -5.02
N GLY A 64 0.15 1.29 -3.80
CA GLY A 64 -1.10 1.82 -3.28
C GLY A 64 -0.95 2.44 -1.91
N ARG A 65 -1.93 3.27 -1.59
CA ARG A 65 -2.16 3.86 -0.27
C ARG A 65 -3.58 3.52 0.16
N LEU A 66 -3.74 2.95 1.34
CA LEU A 66 -5.05 2.70 1.95
C LEU A 66 -5.13 3.47 3.26
N LEU A 67 -6.03 4.47 3.29
CA LEU A 67 -6.46 5.10 4.55
C LEU A 67 -7.51 4.19 5.19
N VAL A 68 -7.19 3.66 6.37
CA VAL A 68 -8.02 2.66 7.04
C VAL A 68 -9.26 3.34 7.64
N GLU A 69 -10.45 2.96 7.17
CA GLU A 69 -11.71 3.36 7.80
C GLU A 69 -12.21 2.29 8.77
N PHE A 70 -12.14 1.02 8.36
CA PHE A 70 -12.58 -0.10 9.18
C PHE A 70 -11.51 -1.18 9.29
N VAL A 71 -11.49 -1.85 10.44
CA VAL A 71 -10.75 -3.09 10.66
C VAL A 71 -11.74 -4.11 11.21
N VAL A 72 -11.95 -5.20 10.48
CA VAL A 72 -12.97 -6.21 10.82
C VAL A 72 -12.39 -7.62 10.74
N ASP A 73 -12.96 -8.53 11.52
CA ASP A 73 -12.61 -9.96 11.59
C ASP A 73 -13.69 -10.87 10.99
N ASN A 74 -14.67 -10.28 10.31
CA ASN A 74 -15.80 -10.97 9.72
C ASN A 74 -15.82 -10.76 8.20
N THR A 75 -15.68 -11.86 7.45
CA THR A 75 -15.68 -11.86 5.98
C THR A 75 -16.96 -11.31 5.37
N GLU A 76 -18.13 -11.69 5.88
CA GLU A 76 -19.42 -11.24 5.32
C GLU A 76 -19.59 -9.73 5.50
N LEU A 77 -19.25 -9.22 6.69
CA LEU A 77 -19.26 -7.78 6.95
C LEU A 77 -18.23 -7.04 6.08
N ALA A 78 -17.05 -7.62 5.87
CA ALA A 78 -16.03 -7.01 5.02
C ALA A 78 -16.51 -6.90 3.56
N MET A 79 -17.17 -7.95 3.05
CA MET A 79 -17.76 -7.94 1.70
C MET A 79 -18.87 -6.89 1.57
N GLU A 80 -19.74 -6.78 2.57
CA GLU A 80 -20.80 -5.76 2.62
C GLU A 80 -20.21 -4.34 2.62
N LEU A 81 -19.17 -4.09 3.43
CA LEU A 81 -18.53 -2.78 3.53
C LEU A 81 -17.78 -2.37 2.25
N VAL A 82 -17.20 -3.33 1.52
CA VAL A 82 -16.50 -3.07 0.26
C VAL A 82 -17.47 -2.96 -0.93
N ASP A 83 -18.75 -3.34 -0.74
CA ASP A 83 -19.74 -3.47 -1.81
C ASP A 83 -19.24 -4.39 -2.94
N SER A 84 -18.62 -5.52 -2.56
CA SER A 84 -18.03 -6.44 -3.52
C SER A 84 -18.98 -7.56 -3.88
N GLU A 85 -19.41 -7.60 -5.14
CA GLU A 85 -20.04 -8.79 -5.76
C GLU A 85 -18.99 -9.76 -6.34
N SER A 86 -17.72 -9.64 -5.95
CA SER A 86 -16.62 -10.42 -6.56
C SER A 86 -16.67 -11.90 -6.16
N GLU A 87 -16.67 -12.77 -7.16
CA GLU A 87 -16.47 -14.22 -6.99
C GLU A 87 -15.05 -14.58 -6.51
N THR A 88 -14.11 -13.62 -6.52
CA THR A 88 -12.69 -13.81 -6.16
C THR A 88 -12.32 -13.11 -4.85
N TRP A 89 -13.22 -13.13 -3.87
CA TRP A 89 -12.93 -12.60 -2.54
C TRP A 89 -11.81 -13.40 -1.87
N TYR A 90 -10.82 -12.69 -1.31
CA TYR A 90 -9.73 -13.34 -0.58
C TYR A 90 -10.10 -13.50 0.89
N GLU A 91 -10.22 -14.74 1.36
CA GLU A 91 -10.52 -15.04 2.76
C GLU A 91 -9.30 -14.85 3.67
N ALA A 92 -9.48 -14.09 4.76
CA ALA A 92 -8.53 -13.93 5.86
C ALA A 92 -9.28 -13.74 7.19
N ASP A 93 -8.57 -13.86 8.31
CA ASP A 93 -9.16 -13.62 9.64
C ASP A 93 -9.38 -12.13 9.91
N TRP A 94 -8.70 -11.24 9.17
CA TRP A 94 -8.76 -9.80 9.37
C TRP A 94 -8.69 -9.03 8.06
N TYR A 95 -9.46 -7.94 7.99
CA TYR A 95 -9.57 -7.04 6.85
C TYR A 95 -9.37 -5.59 7.32
N ALA A 96 -8.51 -4.85 6.63
CA ALA A 96 -8.43 -3.40 6.70
C ALA A 96 -9.12 -2.83 5.45
N ILE A 97 -10.08 -1.94 5.64
CA ILE A 97 -10.99 -1.47 4.59
C ILE A 97 -10.86 0.04 4.46
N ALA A 98 -10.72 0.52 3.22
CA ALA A 98 -10.69 1.92 2.88
C ALA A 98 -12.10 2.51 2.91
N ASN A 99 -12.19 3.83 3.07
CA ASN A 99 -13.43 4.51 2.71
C ASN A 99 -13.64 4.44 1.20
N HIS A 100 -14.76 3.89 0.75
CA HIS A 100 -15.07 3.71 -0.67
C HIS A 100 -14.98 5.02 -1.48
N TYR A 101 -15.32 6.17 -0.88
CA TYR A 101 -15.26 7.48 -1.54
C TYR A 101 -13.86 8.12 -1.52
N GLN A 102 -12.94 7.57 -0.74
CA GLN A 102 -11.55 8.05 -0.63
C GLN A 102 -10.53 6.99 -1.08
N ALA A 103 -11.00 5.84 -1.58
CA ALA A 103 -10.14 4.78 -2.06
C ALA A 103 -9.33 5.26 -3.27
N GLU A 104 -8.02 5.07 -3.19
CA GLU A 104 -7.11 5.59 -4.19
C GLU A 104 -6.82 4.53 -5.27
N PRO A 105 -6.68 4.93 -6.54
CA PRO A 105 -6.34 4.00 -7.60
C PRO A 105 -4.94 3.43 -7.39
N MET A 106 -4.80 2.11 -7.51
CA MET A 106 -3.49 1.47 -7.50
C MET A 106 -2.68 1.88 -8.73
N ARG A 107 -1.36 1.98 -8.56
CA ARG A 107 -0.38 2.22 -9.63
C ARG A 107 1.00 1.79 -9.16
N GLU A 108 1.88 1.42 -10.09
CA GLU A 108 3.24 1.01 -9.76
C GLU A 108 4.18 2.23 -9.85
N VAL A 109 4.74 2.64 -8.72
CA VAL A 109 5.75 3.71 -8.63
C VAL A 109 7.07 3.11 -8.15
N ASP A 110 8.13 3.25 -8.95
CA ASP A 110 9.47 2.79 -8.55
C ASP A 110 10.01 3.72 -7.45
N ILE A 111 10.18 3.17 -6.25
CA ILE A 111 10.75 3.86 -5.09
C ILE A 111 12.11 3.26 -4.68
N THR A 112 12.73 2.45 -5.54
CA THR A 112 14.07 1.89 -5.32
C THR A 112 15.10 2.96 -4.97
N PRO A 113 15.13 4.14 -5.63
CA PRO A 113 16.07 5.22 -5.27
C PRO A 113 15.89 5.75 -3.84
N LEU A 114 14.70 5.57 -3.26
CA LEU A 114 14.33 6.07 -1.93
C LEU A 114 14.46 5.01 -0.84
N ALA A 115 14.72 3.74 -1.20
CA ALA A 115 14.72 2.64 -0.25
C ALA A 115 15.70 2.85 0.93
N GLY A 116 16.87 3.44 0.66
CA GLY A 116 17.86 3.77 1.71
C GLY A 116 17.45 4.93 2.63
N ALA A 117 16.48 5.75 2.24
CA ALA A 117 15.94 6.85 3.03
C ALA A 117 14.77 6.43 3.93
N LEU A 118 14.19 5.24 3.70
CA LEU A 118 13.09 4.72 4.51
C LEU A 118 13.59 4.32 5.91
N GLN A 119 12.96 4.91 6.92
CA GLN A 119 13.17 4.70 8.33
C GLN A 119 11.88 4.17 8.97
N PHE A 120 12.05 3.33 9.97
CA PHE A 120 10.97 2.65 10.68
C PHE A 120 11.09 2.94 12.17
N GLU A 121 9.96 3.02 12.89
CA GLU A 121 9.91 3.41 14.30
C GLU A 121 10.82 2.57 15.22
N SER A 122 11.06 1.30 14.87
CA SER A 122 11.99 0.44 15.61
C SER A 122 13.46 0.91 15.59
N GLY A 123 13.81 1.93 14.79
CA GLY A 123 15.09 2.65 14.70
C GLY A 123 16.31 1.84 14.23
N THR A 124 16.25 0.52 14.35
CA THR A 124 17.34 -0.43 14.12
C THR A 124 17.22 -1.13 12.77
N PHE A 125 16.03 -1.15 12.19
CA PHE A 125 15.79 -1.77 10.90
C PHE A 125 16.01 -0.77 9.77
N GLN A 126 16.89 -1.13 8.84
CA GLN A 126 17.12 -0.44 7.58
C GLN A 126 17.04 -1.47 6.46
N LEU A 127 16.63 -1.02 5.27
CA LEU A 127 16.68 -1.86 4.09
C LEU A 127 18.13 -2.06 3.65
N ASP A 128 18.52 -3.31 3.46
CA ASP A 128 19.79 -3.70 2.86
C ASP A 128 19.67 -3.66 1.34
N LEU A 129 20.49 -2.82 0.73
CA LEU A 129 20.51 -2.54 -0.71
C LEU A 129 21.62 -3.29 -1.46
N SER A 130 22.48 -4.03 -0.76
CA SER A 130 23.71 -4.60 -1.32
C SER A 130 23.46 -5.53 -2.51
N ASP A 131 22.43 -6.35 -2.44
CA ASP A 131 22.00 -7.29 -3.48
C ASP A 131 20.57 -6.99 -3.97
N GLY A 132 20.18 -5.70 -3.93
CA GLY A 132 18.81 -5.27 -4.15
C GLY A 132 17.87 -5.63 -2.99
N ILE A 133 16.63 -5.13 -3.04
CA ILE A 133 15.66 -5.33 -1.98
C ILE A 133 15.17 -6.78 -1.97
N GLN A 134 15.31 -7.43 -0.82
CA GLN A 134 14.82 -8.79 -0.61
C GLN A 134 13.42 -8.77 -0.01
N ILE A 135 12.52 -9.63 -0.51
CA ILE A 135 11.11 -9.72 -0.04
C ILE A 135 11.04 -9.89 1.48
N GLY A 136 11.94 -10.67 2.07
CA GLY A 136 11.98 -10.92 3.51
C GLY A 136 12.14 -9.66 4.36
N GLN A 137 12.74 -8.60 3.81
CA GLN A 137 12.96 -7.33 4.50
C GLN A 137 11.64 -6.55 4.68
N VAL A 138 10.77 -6.59 3.66
CA VAL A 138 9.51 -5.82 3.59
C VAL A 138 8.27 -6.63 3.96
N ARG A 139 8.38 -7.95 4.14
CA ARG A 139 7.22 -8.85 4.37
C ARG A 139 6.42 -8.54 5.64
N GLY A 140 7.07 -7.99 6.66
CA GLY A 140 6.41 -7.66 7.92
C GLY A 140 5.65 -6.34 7.85
N LEU A 141 4.54 -6.24 8.59
CA LEU A 141 3.89 -4.96 8.84
C LEU A 141 4.80 -4.11 9.75
N ARG A 142 5.38 -3.05 9.19
CA ARG A 142 6.33 -2.17 9.89
C ARG A 142 5.84 -0.74 9.89
N GLU A 143 5.84 -0.14 11.07
CA GLU A 143 5.53 1.27 11.26
C GLU A 143 6.69 2.15 10.75
N LEU A 144 6.36 3.14 9.94
CA LEU A 144 7.27 4.12 9.38
C LEU A 144 7.52 5.25 10.37
N ALA A 145 8.75 5.76 10.37
CA ALA A 145 9.02 7.03 10.99
C ALA A 145 8.26 8.16 10.24
N PRO A 146 7.85 9.25 10.92
CA PRO A 146 7.11 10.35 10.31
C PRO A 146 7.74 10.91 9.02
N ASP A 147 9.07 11.06 9.00
CA ASP A 147 9.78 11.58 7.82
C ASP A 147 9.68 10.64 6.61
N SER A 148 9.65 9.32 6.85
CA SER A 148 9.49 8.32 5.79
C SER A 148 8.05 8.20 5.33
N ALA A 149 7.08 8.39 6.22
CA ALA A 149 5.67 8.50 5.83
C ALA A 149 5.45 9.71 4.92
N ASN A 150 6.01 10.87 5.27
CA ASN A 150 5.97 12.07 4.44
C ASN A 150 6.68 11.87 3.09
N LEU A 151 7.80 11.13 3.07
CA LEU A 151 8.50 10.81 1.82
C LEU A 151 7.63 9.96 0.88
N LEU A 152 6.98 8.92 1.40
CA LEU A 152 6.06 8.11 0.59
C LEU A 152 4.84 8.92 0.13
N GLU A 153 4.32 9.81 0.97
CA GLU A 153 3.22 10.70 0.61
C GLU A 153 3.58 11.65 -0.53
N GLN A 154 4.76 12.28 -0.44
CA GLN A 154 5.25 13.16 -1.52
C GLN A 154 5.33 12.40 -2.83
N VAL A 155 5.98 11.24 -2.84
CA VAL A 155 6.14 10.42 -4.07
C VAL A 155 4.80 9.92 -4.59
N TRP A 156 3.88 9.57 -3.69
CA TRP A 156 2.57 9.09 -4.06
C TRP A 156 1.64 10.17 -4.62
N TYR A 157 1.87 11.45 -4.30
CA TYR A 157 1.11 12.56 -4.88
C TYR A 157 1.90 13.40 -5.88
N ASP A 158 3.16 13.05 -6.12
CA ASP A 158 3.96 13.62 -7.18
C ASP A 158 3.49 13.06 -8.54
N ASP A 159 3.18 13.97 -9.46
CA ASP A 159 2.62 13.64 -10.77
C ASP A 159 3.74 13.29 -11.78
N GLU A 160 4.99 13.71 -11.50
CA GLU A 160 6.18 13.44 -12.33
C GLU A 160 6.62 11.96 -12.34
N TYR A 161 6.14 11.15 -11.40
CA TYR A 161 6.44 9.70 -11.33
C TYR A 161 5.43 8.83 -12.08
N THR A 162 4.55 9.43 -12.88
CA THR A 162 3.78 8.70 -13.90
C THR A 162 4.77 8.32 -15.01
N PRO A 163 5.06 7.03 -15.30
CA PRO A 163 5.94 6.68 -16.40
C PRO A 163 5.41 7.31 -17.70
N ASP A 164 6.23 8.18 -18.31
CA ASP A 164 5.86 9.01 -19.47
C ASP A 164 5.62 8.22 -20.77
N ASP A 165 5.93 6.92 -20.83
CA ASP A 165 6.00 6.21 -22.10
C ASP A 165 4.86 5.21 -22.35
N ILE A 166 3.95 5.65 -23.24
CA ILE A 166 2.94 4.83 -23.91
C ILE A 166 3.60 3.81 -24.87
N GLN A 167 4.89 3.95 -25.21
CA GLN A 167 5.55 3.04 -26.19
C GLN A 167 5.70 1.59 -25.71
N ASP A 168 5.79 1.34 -24.40
CA ASP A 168 5.80 -0.04 -23.86
C ASP A 168 4.45 -0.78 -24.00
N TYR A 169 3.38 -0.08 -24.42
CA TYR A 169 2.07 -0.69 -24.64
C TYR A 169 1.89 -1.28 -26.05
N LEU A 170 2.74 -0.96 -27.03
CA LEU A 170 2.51 -1.31 -28.45
C LEU A 170 3.39 -2.45 -29.00
N GLU A 171 4.31 -3.02 -28.22
CA GLU A 171 5.12 -4.17 -28.67
C GLU A 171 4.52 -5.56 -28.35
N LEU A 172 3.29 -5.62 -27.83
CA LEU A 172 2.57 -6.88 -27.60
C LEU A 172 1.26 -6.95 -28.41
N VAL A 173 1.36 -6.69 -29.71
CA VAL A 173 0.33 -7.07 -30.70
C VAL A 173 0.54 -8.51 -31.13
#